data_AF-A0A2E2BZC8-F1
#
_entry.id   AF-A0A2E2BZC8-F1
#
_cell.length_a   1.000
_cell.length_b   1.000
_cell.length_c   1.000
_cell.angle_alpha   90.00
_cell.angle_beta   90.00
_cell.angle_gamma   90.00
#
_symmetry.space_group_name_H-M   'P 1'
#
loop_
_entity.id
_entity.type
_entity.pdbx_description
1 polymer ?
#
loop_
_entity_poly.entity_id
_entity_poly.type
_entity_poly.pdbx_seq_one_letter_code
_entity_poly.pdbx_strand_id
1 'polypeptide(L)'
;MSQGIWVLPSHGEPKCQDHLVRRITVKITPHPKRGGRRWEGATQDLVVATNLLDVPAEVIALIYQHRWQIELFFRFLKHVLGCRRLFSQDPQGVQIQTYCEMIDCLLISLITGKKPTLRTYEMLCFYFSGLADEEDLINHINRLQSHESR
;
A
#
# COMPACT_ATOMS: atom_id res chain seq x y z
N MET A 1 32.86 16.14 -38.87
CA MET A 1 33.24 16.54 -37.49
C MET A 1 32.03 17.18 -36.85
N SER A 2 31.62 16.62 -35.71
CA SER A 2 30.51 17.02 -34.83
C SER A 2 30.62 18.45 -34.33
N GLN A 3 29.51 19.18 -34.20
CA GLN A 3 28.90 19.80 -32.99
C GLN A 3 27.58 20.46 -33.47
N GLY A 4 26.38 20.33 -32.91
CA GLY A 4 25.95 19.96 -31.57
C GLY A 4 25.08 21.08 -30.99
N ILE A 5 23.81 21.23 -31.44
CA ILE A 5 22.76 21.94 -30.69
C ILE A 5 21.45 21.17 -30.89
N TRP A 6 21.10 20.32 -29.92
CA TRP A 6 19.74 19.80 -29.77
C TRP A 6 18.96 20.85 -29.00
N VAL A 7 18.13 21.62 -29.69
CA VAL A 7 17.10 22.44 -29.02
C VAL A 7 16.03 21.46 -28.53
N LEU A 8 15.99 21.25 -27.21
CA LEU A 8 14.90 20.51 -26.55
C LEU A 8 13.55 21.16 -26.92
N PRO A 9 12.50 20.40 -27.28
CA PRO A 9 11.18 20.98 -27.48
C PRO A 9 10.73 21.63 -26.17
N SER A 10 10.34 22.89 -26.29
CA SER A 10 9.75 23.73 -25.26
C SER A 10 8.68 22.99 -24.46
N HIS A 11 8.74 23.18 -23.13
CA HIS A 11 7.69 22.90 -22.15
C HIS A 11 6.32 22.63 -22.79
N GLY A 12 5.87 21.39 -22.72
CA GLY A 12 4.52 21.01 -23.10
C GLY A 12 3.53 21.93 -22.37
N GLU A 13 2.70 22.62 -23.14
CA GLU A 13 1.55 23.35 -22.61
C GLU A 13 0.79 22.42 -21.64
N PRO A 14 0.25 22.95 -20.52
CA PRO A 14 -0.60 22.15 -19.66
C PRO A 14 -1.76 21.65 -20.52
N LYS A 15 -1.71 20.37 -20.89
CA LYS A 15 -2.75 19.73 -21.69
C LYS A 15 -4.01 19.79 -20.85
N CYS A 16 -4.87 20.78 -21.12
CA CYS A 16 -6.17 20.90 -20.50
C CYS A 16 -6.86 19.57 -20.77
N GLN A 17 -7.06 18.77 -19.72
CA GLN A 17 -7.68 17.48 -19.89
C GLN A 17 -9.16 17.75 -20.14
N ASP A 18 -9.56 17.87 -21.42
CA ASP A 18 -10.93 18.15 -21.88
C ASP A 18 -11.84 16.93 -21.71
N HIS A 19 -11.93 16.43 -20.49
CA HIS A 19 -12.82 15.34 -20.13
C HIS A 19 -13.77 15.81 -19.03
N LEU A 20 -15.01 15.33 -19.08
CA LEU A 20 -16.01 15.69 -18.09
C LEU A 20 -15.57 15.18 -16.72
N VAL A 21 -15.43 16.12 -15.77
CA VAL A 21 -15.11 15.82 -14.38
C VAL A 21 -16.29 16.20 -13.51
N ARG A 22 -16.78 15.24 -12.72
CA ARG A 22 -17.78 15.44 -11.69
C ARG A 22 -17.08 15.78 -10.37
N ARG A 23 -17.57 16.83 -9.71
CA ARG A 23 -17.15 17.23 -8.37
C ARG A 23 -18.15 16.72 -7.34
N ILE A 24 -17.67 15.99 -6.34
CA ILE A 24 -18.46 15.46 -5.23
C ILE A 24 -17.90 16.05 -3.94
N THR A 25 -18.77 16.62 -3.11
CA THR A 25 -18.41 17.17 -1.80
C THR A 25 -18.99 16.26 -0.72
N VAL A 26 -18.11 15.63 0.06
CA VAL A 26 -18.46 14.76 1.18
C VAL A 26 -18.29 15.55 2.46
N LYS A 27 -19.40 15.74 3.19
CA LYS A 27 -19.37 16.33 4.53
C LYS A 27 -18.69 15.36 5.48
N ILE A 28 -17.57 15.76 6.08
CA ILE A 28 -16.85 14.96 7.07
C ILE A 28 -17.26 15.43 8.46
N THR A 29 -17.67 14.48 9.31
CA THR A 29 -17.79 14.74 10.75
C THR A 29 -16.39 14.98 11.32
N PRO A 30 -16.11 16.13 11.95
CA PRO A 30 -14.77 16.43 12.46
C PRO A 30 -14.35 15.36 13.47
N HIS A 31 -13.25 14.66 13.19
CA HIS A 31 -12.75 13.63 14.09
C HIS A 31 -12.07 14.31 15.30
N PRO A 32 -12.44 13.98 16.55
CA PRO A 32 -11.83 14.58 17.72
C PRO A 32 -10.33 14.27 17.77
N LYS A 33 -9.52 15.28 18.10
CA LYS A 33 -8.06 15.20 18.09
C LYS A 33 -7.54 14.14 19.09
N ARG A 34 -6.66 13.24 18.63
CA ARG A 34 -5.79 12.41 19.49
C ARG A 34 -4.32 12.81 19.27
N GLY A 35 -3.82 13.80 20.02
CA GLY A 35 -2.40 14.16 20.06
C GLY A 35 -2.09 15.64 19.82
N GLY A 36 -1.23 16.21 20.67
CA GLY A 36 -1.00 17.65 20.84
C GLY A 36 -0.04 18.37 19.88
N ARG A 37 0.02 18.00 18.58
CA ARG A 37 0.75 18.83 17.59
C ARG A 37 -0.18 19.87 16.96
N ARG A 38 0.33 21.10 16.84
CA ARG A 38 -0.32 22.34 16.38
C ARG A 38 -0.61 22.31 14.86
N TRP A 39 -1.49 21.41 14.45
CA TRP A 39 -2.17 21.50 13.17
C TRP A 39 -3.68 21.59 13.44
N GLU A 40 -4.38 22.48 12.76
CA GLU A 40 -5.83 22.48 12.78
C GLU A 40 -6.30 21.12 12.26
N GLY A 41 -7.30 20.53 12.94
CA GLY A 41 -7.90 19.31 12.40
C GLY A 41 -8.46 19.64 11.02
N ALA A 42 -8.40 18.71 10.08
CA ALA A 42 -9.03 18.89 8.78
C ALA A 42 -10.56 18.95 8.98
N THR A 43 -11.07 20.14 9.33
CA THR A 43 -12.49 20.48 9.48
C THR A 43 -13.13 20.76 8.12
N GLN A 44 -12.35 20.60 7.04
CA GLN A 44 -12.77 20.92 5.69
C GLN A 44 -13.52 19.74 5.07
N ASP A 45 -14.55 20.06 4.30
CA ASP A 45 -15.27 19.08 3.50
C ASP A 45 -14.31 18.43 2.49
N LEU A 46 -14.47 17.12 2.26
CA LEU A 46 -13.68 16.41 1.28
C LEU A 46 -14.27 16.62 -0.11
N VAL A 47 -13.46 17.16 -1.01
CA VAL A 47 -13.83 17.35 -2.42
C VAL A 47 -13.15 16.28 -3.25
N VAL A 48 -13.95 15.41 -3.87
CA VAL A 48 -13.49 14.37 -4.80
C VAL A 48 -13.83 14.80 -6.23
N ALA A 49 -12.82 14.84 -7.08
CA ALA A 49 -12.98 15.00 -8.53
C ALA A 49 -12.88 13.64 -9.20
N THR A 50 -13.86 13.29 -10.03
CA THR A 50 -13.94 11.97 -10.67
C THR A 50 -14.51 12.07 -12.09
N ASN A 51 -14.03 11.22 -12.98
CA ASN A 51 -14.56 11.04 -14.33
C ASN A 51 -15.69 9.99 -14.39
N LEU A 52 -16.03 9.35 -13.26
CA LEU A 52 -17.13 8.39 -13.15
C LEU A 52 -18.46 9.13 -13.00
N LEU A 53 -19.16 9.34 -14.12
CA LEU A 53 -20.42 10.07 -14.16
C LEU A 53 -21.62 9.18 -13.77
N ASP A 54 -21.58 7.90 -14.15
CA ASP A 54 -22.71 6.95 -14.02
C ASP A 54 -22.82 6.33 -12.62
N VAL A 55 -21.79 6.48 -11.78
CA VAL A 55 -21.74 5.88 -10.45
C VAL A 55 -22.38 6.82 -9.41
N PRO A 56 -23.22 6.33 -8.48
CA PRO A 56 -23.76 7.14 -7.40
C PRO A 56 -22.67 7.81 -6.55
N ALA A 57 -22.93 9.02 -6.08
CA ALA A 57 -21.95 9.80 -5.30
C ALA A 57 -21.53 9.08 -4.01
N GLU A 58 -22.44 8.33 -3.38
CA GLU A 58 -22.20 7.55 -2.17
C GLU A 58 -21.17 6.44 -2.40
N VAL A 59 -21.27 5.72 -3.51
CA VAL A 59 -20.33 4.65 -3.88
C VAL A 59 -18.95 5.24 -4.12
N ILE A 60 -18.86 6.40 -4.78
CA ILE A 60 -17.58 7.09 -5.01
C ILE A 60 -16.96 7.55 -3.69
N ALA A 61 -17.78 8.06 -2.76
CA ALA A 61 -17.33 8.42 -1.42
C ALA A 61 -16.80 7.20 -0.65
N LEU A 62 -17.47 6.05 -0.73
CA LEU A 62 -17.02 4.79 -0.13
C LEU A 62 -15.72 4.29 -0.76
N ILE A 63 -15.58 4.30 -2.09
CA ILE A 63 -14.33 3.96 -2.78
C ILE A 63 -13.20 4.86 -2.29
N TYR A 64 -13.45 6.15 -2.15
CA TYR A 64 -12.45 7.09 -1.65
C TYR A 64 -12.11 6.86 -0.18
N GLN A 65 -13.05 6.39 0.65
CA GLN A 65 -12.77 6.00 2.03
C GLN A 65 -11.75 4.85 2.10
N HIS A 66 -11.81 3.91 1.14
CA HIS A 66 -10.85 2.81 1.03
C HIS A 66 -9.48 3.25 0.46
N ARG A 67 -9.27 4.52 0.09
CA ARG A 67 -7.95 5.03 -0.37
C ARG A 67 -6.85 4.73 0.63
N TRP A 68 -7.11 4.85 1.93
CA TRP A 68 -6.12 4.57 2.98
C TRP A 68 -5.66 3.11 3.01
N GLN A 69 -6.42 2.17 2.45
CA GLN A 69 -6.01 0.77 2.35
C GLN A 69 -4.71 0.62 1.56
N ILE A 70 -4.47 1.46 0.54
CA ILE A 70 -3.22 1.41 -0.21
C ILE A 70 -2.03 1.88 0.63
N GLU A 71 -2.23 2.86 1.50
CA GLU A 71 -1.18 3.31 2.43
C GLU A 71 -0.88 2.27 3.49
N LEU A 72 -1.93 1.62 4.02
CA LEU A 72 -1.82 0.46 4.90
C LEU A 72 -1.05 -0.68 4.21
N PHE A 73 -1.35 -0.94 2.94
CA PHE A 73 -0.65 -1.92 2.13
C PHE A 73 0.83 -1.55 1.94
N PHE A 74 1.15 -0.31 1.56
CA PHE A 74 2.55 0.13 1.43
C PHE A 74 3.28 0.14 2.77
N ARG A 75 2.59 0.47 3.88
CA ARG A 75 3.16 0.38 5.22
C ARG A 75 3.45 -1.06 5.59
N PHE A 76 2.50 -1.97 5.34
CA PHE A 76 2.66 -3.40 5.55
C PHE A 76 3.82 -3.95 4.74
N LEU A 77 3.86 -3.62 3.45
CA LEU A 77 4.93 -3.99 2.51
C LEU A 77 6.29 -3.51 3.06
N LYS A 78 6.45 -2.24 3.41
CA LYS A 78 7.71 -1.76 4.01
C LYS A 78 8.14 -2.46 5.31
N HIS A 79 7.19 -2.98 6.11
CA HIS A 79 7.50 -3.61 7.39
C HIS A 79 7.75 -5.12 7.30
N VAL A 80 7.01 -5.84 6.48
CA VAL A 80 7.18 -7.29 6.31
C VAL A 80 8.37 -7.58 5.40
N LEU A 81 8.58 -6.79 4.35
CA LEU A 81 9.58 -7.08 3.33
C LEU A 81 11.02 -6.68 3.70
N GLY A 82 11.28 -6.23 4.93
CA GLY A 82 12.62 -5.79 5.32
C GLY A 82 13.23 -4.65 4.47
N CYS A 83 12.43 -3.99 3.58
CA CYS A 83 12.84 -2.92 2.65
C CYS A 83 13.36 -1.64 3.35
N ARG A 84 13.71 -1.71 4.63
CA ARG A 84 14.63 -0.76 5.26
C ARG A 84 16.04 -0.87 4.70
N ARG A 85 16.45 -2.05 4.20
CA ARG A 85 17.72 -2.24 3.48
C ARG A 85 17.45 -2.96 2.16
N LEU A 86 17.64 -2.27 1.06
CA LEU A 86 17.66 -2.88 -0.26
C LEU A 86 18.89 -3.79 -0.36
N PHE A 87 18.74 -5.00 -0.87
CA PHE A 87 19.88 -5.91 -1.10
C PHE A 87 20.76 -5.44 -2.27
N SER A 88 20.18 -4.68 -3.19
CA SER A 88 20.87 -4.11 -4.35
C SER A 88 20.38 -2.69 -4.60
N GLN A 89 21.28 -1.82 -5.09
CA GLN A 89 20.93 -0.47 -5.54
C GLN A 89 20.54 -0.42 -7.01
N ASP A 90 20.63 -1.56 -7.72
CA ASP A 90 20.24 -1.66 -9.12
C ASP A 90 18.70 -1.76 -9.29
N PRO A 91 18.09 -1.05 -10.24
CA PRO A 91 16.64 -1.08 -10.45
C PRO A 91 16.06 -2.47 -10.73
N GLN A 92 16.80 -3.39 -11.36
CA GLN A 92 16.33 -4.75 -11.60
C GLN A 92 16.30 -5.56 -10.31
N GLY A 93 17.31 -5.38 -9.46
CA GLY A 93 17.36 -6.00 -8.14
C GLY A 93 16.19 -5.58 -7.25
N VAL A 94 15.83 -4.30 -7.28
CA VAL A 94 14.67 -3.78 -6.54
C VAL A 94 13.35 -4.36 -7.07
N GLN A 95 13.22 -4.53 -8.39
CA GLN A 95 12.03 -5.14 -8.99
C GLN A 95 11.86 -6.60 -8.57
N ILE A 96 12.92 -7.41 -8.69
CA ILE A 96 12.90 -8.82 -8.31
C ILE A 96 12.58 -8.96 -6.82
N GLN A 97 13.24 -8.16 -5.96
CA GLN A 97 12.96 -8.15 -4.53
C GLN A 97 11.47 -7.85 -4.28
N THR A 98 10.91 -6.84 -4.93
CA THR A 98 9.49 -6.48 -4.76
C THR A 98 8.55 -7.63 -5.19
N TYR A 99 8.84 -8.30 -6.30
CA TYR A 99 8.01 -9.41 -6.78
C TYR A 99 8.07 -10.63 -5.87
N CYS A 100 9.27 -11.07 -5.45
CA CYS A 100 9.42 -12.20 -4.54
C CYS A 100 8.62 -11.98 -3.25
N GLU A 101 8.76 -10.80 -2.67
CA GLU A 101 8.13 -10.44 -1.41
C GLU A 101 6.59 -10.34 -1.50
N MET A 102 6.06 -9.88 -2.63
CA MET A 102 4.61 -9.94 -2.91
C MET A 102 4.13 -11.40 -2.99
N ILE A 103 4.89 -12.26 -3.66
CA ILE A 103 4.60 -13.69 -3.79
C ILE A 103 4.66 -14.37 -2.42
N ASP A 104 5.68 -14.09 -1.60
CA ASP A 104 5.83 -14.66 -0.27
C ASP A 104 4.67 -14.28 0.65
N CYS A 105 4.25 -13.00 0.64
CA CYS A 105 3.09 -12.54 1.40
C CYS A 105 1.80 -13.28 0.97
N LEU A 106 1.61 -13.50 -0.34
CA LEU A 106 0.47 -14.24 -0.88
C LEU A 106 0.53 -15.71 -0.47
N LEU A 107 1.67 -16.36 -0.60
CA LEU A 107 1.86 -17.77 -0.23
C LEU A 107 1.61 -17.99 1.26
N ILE A 108 2.15 -17.15 2.13
CA ILE A 108 1.91 -17.23 3.58
C ILE A 108 0.43 -17.08 3.88
N SER A 109 -0.25 -16.13 3.24
CA SER A 109 -1.69 -15.93 3.44
C SER A 109 -2.52 -17.12 2.94
N LEU A 110 -2.13 -17.75 1.83
CA LEU A 110 -2.82 -18.90 1.25
C LEU A 110 -2.59 -20.18 2.07
N ILE A 111 -1.35 -20.47 2.44
CA ILE A 111 -0.97 -21.69 3.18
C ILE A 111 -1.51 -21.63 4.61
N THR A 112 -1.38 -20.47 5.27
CA THR A 112 -1.79 -20.33 6.67
C THR A 112 -3.29 -20.08 6.79
N GLY A 113 -3.93 -19.53 5.75
CA GLY A 113 -5.31 -19.03 5.83
C GLY A 113 -5.48 -17.88 6.84
N LYS A 114 -4.38 -17.22 7.21
CA LYS A 114 -4.31 -16.17 8.25
C LYS A 114 -3.52 -14.98 7.75
N LYS A 115 -3.63 -13.84 8.43
CA LYS A 115 -2.91 -12.62 8.05
C LYS A 115 -1.41 -12.84 8.22
N PRO A 116 -0.59 -12.64 7.16
CA PRO A 116 0.86 -12.71 7.30
C PRO A 116 1.32 -11.63 8.28
N THR A 117 2.05 -12.04 9.31
CA THR A 117 2.69 -11.11 10.25
C THR A 117 4.21 -11.27 10.15
N LEU A 118 4.96 -10.23 10.55
CA LEU A 118 6.42 -10.30 10.55
C LEU A 118 6.94 -11.52 11.33
N ARG A 119 6.30 -11.84 12.47
CA ARG A 119 6.64 -13.02 13.27
C ARG A 119 6.37 -14.34 12.55
N THR A 120 5.31 -14.41 11.76
CA THR A 120 4.99 -15.61 10.95
C THR A 120 6.05 -15.82 9.88
N TYR A 121 6.47 -14.73 9.23
CA TYR A 121 7.57 -14.75 8.26
C TYR A 121 8.89 -15.19 8.93
N GLU A 122 9.25 -14.60 10.07
CA GLU A 122 10.45 -14.99 10.84
C GLU A 122 10.44 -16.47 11.25
N MET A 123 9.30 -16.98 11.73
CA MET A 123 9.15 -18.40 12.09
C MET A 123 9.32 -19.32 10.88
N LEU A 124 8.81 -18.94 9.72
CA LEU A 124 9.04 -19.67 8.47
C LEU A 124 10.52 -19.66 8.08
N CYS A 125 11.19 -18.51 8.17
CA CYS A 125 12.63 -18.43 7.92
C CYS A 125 13.43 -19.30 8.89
N PHE A 126 13.07 -19.35 10.18
CA PHE A 126 13.72 -20.22 11.15
C PHE A 126 13.50 -21.70 10.85
N TYR A 127 12.29 -22.09 10.47
CA TYR A 127 12.00 -23.46 10.03
C TYR A 127 12.84 -23.84 8.81
N PHE A 128 12.86 -23.01 7.76
CA PHE A 128 13.68 -23.28 6.57
C PHE A 128 15.18 -23.27 6.83
N SER A 129 15.64 -22.51 7.83
CA SER A 129 17.06 -22.49 8.26
C SER A 129 17.42 -23.66 9.18
N GLY A 130 16.46 -24.51 9.56
CA GLY A 130 16.66 -25.60 10.53
C GLY A 130 16.81 -25.14 11.98
N LEU A 131 16.44 -23.90 12.29
CA LEU A 131 16.51 -23.31 13.64
C LEU A 131 15.23 -23.51 14.46
N ALA A 132 14.14 -23.95 13.82
CA ALA A 132 12.87 -24.26 14.46
C ALA A 132 12.33 -25.58 13.90
N ASP A 133 11.74 -26.39 14.77
CA ASP A 133 11.12 -27.65 14.36
C ASP A 133 9.72 -27.41 13.75
N GLU A 134 9.22 -28.39 13.01
CA GLU A 134 7.88 -28.32 12.39
C GLU A 134 6.78 -28.11 13.43
N GLU A 135 6.89 -28.75 14.59
CA GLU A 135 5.94 -28.61 15.69
C GLU A 135 5.86 -27.17 16.20
N ASP A 136 7.00 -26.47 16.32
CA ASP A 136 7.06 -25.08 16.75
C ASP A 136 6.40 -24.14 15.73
N LEU A 137 6.59 -24.41 14.44
CA LEU A 137 5.95 -23.66 13.36
C LEU A 137 4.42 -23.83 13.39
N ILE A 138 3.93 -25.07 13.49
CA ILE A 138 2.50 -25.38 13.56
C ILE A 138 1.88 -24.76 14.81
N ASN A 139 2.54 -24.85 15.96
CA ASN A 139 2.11 -24.23 17.20
C ASN A 139 2.02 -22.71 17.08
N HIS A 140 2.98 -22.07 16.41
CA HIS A 140 2.93 -20.64 16.12
C HIS A 140 1.73 -20.29 15.23
N ILE A 141 1.53 -21.03 14.14
CA ILE A 141 0.42 -20.83 13.21
C ILE A 141 -0.93 -20.97 13.92
N ASN A 142 -1.09 -21.98 14.78
CA ASN A 142 -2.33 -22.22 15.50
C ASN A 142 -2.72 -21.07 16.45
N ARG A 143 -1.74 -20.38 17.03
CA ARG A 143 -1.96 -19.20 17.90
C ARG A 143 -2.45 -17.95 17.16
N LEU A 144 -2.28 -17.88 15.84
CA LEU A 144 -2.70 -16.71 15.04
C LEU A 144 -4.24 -16.67 14.87
N GLN A 145 -4.81 -15.48 14.84
CA GLN A 145 -6.25 -15.30 14.57
C GLN A 145 -6.57 -15.48 13.08
N SER A 146 -7.73 -16.08 12.77
CA SER A 146 -8.23 -16.23 11.40
C SER A 146 -8.64 -14.89 10.79
N HIS A 147 -8.67 -14.82 9.46
CA HIS A 147 -9.10 -13.62 8.72
C HIS A 147 -10.56 -13.21 9.03
N GLU A 148 -11.39 -14.18 9.43
CA GLU A 148 -12.85 -14.10 9.49
C GLU A 148 -13.41 -13.48 10.78
N SER A 149 -12.58 -13.31 11.82
CA SER A 149 -13.03 -12.76 13.12
C SER A 149 -13.14 -11.23 13.17
N ARG A 150 -13.35 -10.53 12.04
CA ARG A 150 -13.35 -9.06 12.00
C ARG A 150 -14.37 -8.45 11.06
#